data_AF-A0A963THX3-F1
#
_entry.id   AF-A0A963THX3-F1
#
_cell.length_a   1.000
_cell.length_b   1.000
_cell.length_c   1.000
_cell.angle_alpha   90.00
_cell.angle_beta   90.00
_cell.angle_gamma   90.00
#
_symmetry.space_group_name_H-M   'P 1'
#
loop_
_entity.id
_entity.type
_entity.pdbx_description
1 polymer ?
#
loop_
_entity_poly.entity_id
_entity_poly.type
_entity_poly.pdbx_seq_one_letter_code
_entity_poly.pdbx_strand_id
1 'polypeptide(L)'
;MDQKTVFTERLRRIDKGKQIEPEGVIGRKFQKKYEHKFGVKAQRERQSTRNAFVLLIAIALGALAMLCGRLGYFHLSKLEGLPEAFYDLQGRGVAIIVGILLAFLMAFFGLYGKGRVPALLCGCALMYFGEAAVAANATELWASIFSPEYAQAMAAQGADYVLTPAG
;
A
#
# COMPACT_ATOMS: atom_id res chain seq x y z
N MET A 1 -63.67 -0.51 -33.03
CA MET A 1 -62.28 -0.98 -33.16
C MET A 1 -62.10 -2.22 -32.31
N ASP A 2 -61.71 -3.32 -32.93
CA ASP A 2 -61.69 -4.65 -32.30
C ASP A 2 -60.43 -4.83 -31.44
N GLN A 3 -60.58 -4.95 -30.12
CA GLN A 3 -59.43 -5.07 -29.21
C GLN A 3 -58.61 -6.34 -29.47
N LYS A 4 -59.22 -7.38 -30.05
CA LYS A 4 -58.52 -8.63 -30.37
C LYS A 4 -57.50 -8.47 -31.49
N THR A 5 -57.77 -7.58 -32.45
CA THR A 5 -56.84 -7.30 -33.56
C THR A 5 -55.66 -6.46 -33.07
N VAL A 6 -55.88 -5.50 -32.17
CA VAL A 6 -54.81 -4.71 -31.54
C VAL A 6 -53.91 -5.60 -30.67
N PHE A 7 -54.48 -6.56 -29.95
CA PHE A 7 -53.73 -7.47 -29.08
C PHE A 7 -52.87 -8.46 -29.88
N THR A 8 -53.43 -9.02 -30.96
CA THR A 8 -52.67 -9.89 -31.88
C THR A 8 -51.59 -9.12 -32.61
N GLU A 9 -51.80 -7.85 -32.94
CA GLU A 9 -50.77 -7.00 -33.54
C GLU A 9 -49.64 -6.65 -32.56
N ARG A 10 -49.97 -6.43 -31.27
CA ARG A 10 -48.97 -6.27 -30.20
C ARG A 10 -48.17 -7.54 -29.96
N LEU A 11 -48.83 -8.71 -29.91
CA LEU A 11 -48.15 -10.01 -29.83
C LEU A 11 -47.25 -10.24 -31.03
N ARG A 12 -47.70 -9.89 -32.25
CA ARG A 12 -46.89 -9.99 -33.47
C ARG A 12 -45.70 -9.03 -33.49
N ARG A 13 -45.81 -7.85 -32.87
CA ARG A 13 -44.67 -6.93 -32.65
C ARG A 13 -43.70 -7.43 -31.59
N ILE A 14 -44.19 -8.07 -30.52
CA ILE A 14 -43.35 -8.65 -29.46
C ILE A 14 -42.60 -9.89 -29.96
N ASP A 15 -43.25 -10.73 -30.77
CA ASP A 15 -42.63 -11.93 -31.34
C ASP A 15 -41.63 -11.57 -32.46
N LYS A 16 -41.91 -10.50 -33.23
CA LYS A 16 -40.91 -9.82 -34.08
C LYS A 16 -39.84 -9.05 -33.29
N GLY A 17 -40.12 -8.75 -32.02
CA GLY A 17 -39.24 -8.04 -31.08
C GLY A 17 -38.33 -8.97 -30.27
N LYS A 18 -38.40 -10.29 -30.49
CA LYS A 18 -37.26 -11.19 -30.23
C LYS A 18 -36.16 -10.80 -31.20
N GLN A 19 -35.39 -9.79 -30.79
CA GLN A 19 -34.19 -9.25 -31.44
C GLN A 19 -33.51 -10.28 -32.32
N ILE A 20 -33.87 -10.26 -33.61
CA ILE A 20 -32.97 -10.68 -34.66
C ILE A 20 -31.92 -9.58 -34.66
N GLU A 21 -30.79 -9.87 -34.01
CA GLU A 21 -29.61 -9.00 -34.05
C GLU A 21 -29.32 -8.74 -35.54
N PRO A 22 -29.25 -7.48 -36.01
CA PRO A 22 -29.13 -7.18 -37.44
C PRO A 22 -27.87 -7.83 -38.02
N GLU A 23 -28.01 -8.48 -39.19
CA GLU A 23 -26.91 -9.09 -39.93
C GLU A 23 -25.80 -8.05 -40.16
N GLY A 24 -24.73 -8.13 -39.37
CA GLY A 24 -23.61 -7.19 -39.43
C GLY A 24 -23.19 -6.57 -38.09
N VAL A 25 -24.00 -6.70 -37.04
CA VAL A 25 -23.61 -6.24 -35.70
C VAL A 25 -23.42 -7.45 -34.78
N ILE A 26 -22.19 -7.62 -34.29
CA ILE A 26 -21.87 -8.67 -33.31
C ILE A 26 -22.73 -8.42 -32.07
N GLY A 27 -23.77 -9.23 -31.90
CA GLY A 27 -24.66 -9.14 -30.75
C GLY A 27 -23.91 -9.29 -29.44
N ARG A 28 -24.42 -8.67 -28.37
CA ARG A 28 -23.82 -8.79 -27.02
C ARG A 28 -23.64 -10.26 -26.60
N LYS A 29 -24.54 -11.15 -27.03
CA LYS A 29 -24.44 -12.59 -26.75
C LYS A 29 -23.27 -13.24 -27.51
N PHE A 30 -23.10 -12.90 -28.79
CA PHE A 30 -21.97 -13.36 -29.59
C PHE A 30 -20.65 -12.78 -29.09
N GLN A 31 -20.60 -11.49 -28.76
CA GLN A 31 -19.42 -10.84 -28.17
C GLN A 31 -19.02 -11.51 -26.85
N LYS A 32 -19.99 -11.80 -25.97
CA LYS A 32 -19.74 -12.50 -24.69
C LYS A 32 -19.26 -13.95 -24.90
N LYS A 33 -19.79 -14.64 -25.92
CA LYS A 33 -19.36 -16.00 -26.29
C LYS A 33 -17.98 -16.01 -26.94
N TYR A 34 -17.65 -14.97 -27.71
CA TYR A 34 -16.35 -14.75 -28.33
C TYR A 34 -15.30 -14.36 -27.28
N GLU A 35 -15.60 -13.45 -26.36
CA GLU A 35 -14.76 -13.14 -25.19
C GLU A 35 -14.56 -14.36 -24.28
N HIS A 36 -15.54 -15.26 -24.17
CA HIS A 36 -15.37 -16.49 -23.41
C HIS A 36 -14.45 -17.51 -24.13
N LYS A 37 -14.46 -17.53 -25.46
CA LYS A 37 -13.76 -18.55 -26.27
C LYS A 37 -12.38 -18.09 -26.76
N PHE A 38 -12.21 -16.80 -26.98
CA PHE A 38 -11.02 -16.15 -27.54
C PHE A 38 -10.57 -14.91 -26.75
N GLY A 39 -11.42 -14.40 -25.86
CA GLY A 39 -11.02 -13.31 -24.97
C GLY A 39 -10.01 -13.82 -23.96
N VAL A 40 -8.79 -13.32 -24.05
CA VAL A 40 -7.81 -13.41 -22.97
C VAL A 40 -8.37 -12.57 -21.83
N LYS A 41 -9.27 -13.14 -21.02
CA LYS A 41 -9.65 -12.54 -19.75
C LYS A 41 -8.35 -12.32 -19.02
N ALA A 42 -7.98 -11.06 -18.78
CA ALA A 42 -6.89 -10.72 -17.90
C ALA A 42 -7.12 -11.50 -16.62
N GLN A 43 -6.38 -12.59 -16.46
CA GLN A 43 -6.56 -13.51 -15.35
C GLN A 43 -6.29 -12.63 -14.14
N ARG A 44 -7.34 -12.31 -13.37
CA ARG A 44 -7.17 -11.61 -12.10
C ARG A 44 -6.24 -12.51 -11.32
N GLU A 45 -4.98 -12.09 -11.21
CA GLU A 45 -3.91 -12.86 -10.61
C GLU A 45 -4.44 -13.26 -9.23
N ARG A 46 -4.72 -14.56 -9.08
CA ARG A 46 -5.34 -15.10 -7.87
C ARG A 46 -4.42 -14.66 -6.75
N GLN A 47 -4.87 -13.74 -5.88
CA GLN A 47 -4.04 -13.24 -4.79
C GLN A 47 -3.67 -14.43 -3.91
N SER A 48 -2.50 -14.99 -4.16
CA SER A 48 -1.98 -16.12 -3.44
C SER A 48 -1.63 -15.65 -2.03
N THR A 49 -1.82 -16.49 -1.02
CA THR A 49 -1.36 -16.26 0.35
C THR A 49 0.13 -15.91 0.41
N ARG A 50 0.91 -16.45 -0.54
CA ARG A 50 2.32 -16.08 -0.75
C ARG A 50 2.49 -14.58 -1.05
N ASN A 51 1.58 -13.98 -1.80
CA ASN A 51 1.63 -12.55 -2.12
C ASN A 51 1.32 -11.70 -0.88
N ALA A 52 0.42 -12.15 0.00
CA ALA A 52 0.17 -11.50 1.28
C ALA A 52 1.39 -11.55 2.21
N PHE A 53 2.09 -12.69 2.26
CA PHE A 53 3.34 -12.82 3.04
C PHE A 53 4.45 -11.90 2.52
N VAL A 54 4.62 -11.81 1.19
CA VAL A 54 5.57 -10.87 0.58
C VAL A 54 5.20 -9.41 0.88
N LEU A 55 3.90 -9.09 0.94
CA LEU A 55 3.42 -7.77 1.37
C LEU A 55 3.79 -7.47 2.82
N LEU A 56 3.63 -8.42 3.74
CA LEU A 56 4.04 -8.25 5.14
C LEU A 56 5.54 -8.03 5.27
N ILE A 57 6.35 -8.78 4.52
CA ILE A 57 7.81 -8.56 4.48
C ILE A 57 8.13 -7.16 3.96
N ALA A 58 7.44 -6.69 2.91
CA ALA A 58 7.66 -5.34 2.38
C ALA A 58 7.29 -4.24 3.39
N ILE A 59 6.22 -4.43 4.17
CA ILE A 59 5.85 -3.55 5.28
C ILE A 59 6.94 -3.54 6.35
N ALA A 60 7.41 -4.72 6.79
CA ALA A 60 8.46 -4.84 7.79
C ALA A 60 9.77 -4.19 7.32
N LEU A 61 10.16 -4.37 6.05
CA LEU A 61 11.32 -3.72 5.46
C LEU A 61 11.18 -2.20 5.42
N GLY A 62 9.98 -1.68 5.12
CA GLY A 62 9.70 -0.25 5.18
C GLY A 62 9.85 0.31 6.60
N ALA A 63 9.31 -0.38 7.60
CA ALA A 63 9.47 0.00 9.00
C ALA A 63 10.93 0.00 9.44
N LEU A 64 11.68 -1.05 9.06
CA LEU A 64 13.10 -1.17 9.36
C LEU A 64 13.93 -0.08 8.67
N ALA A 65 13.62 0.24 7.42
CA ALA A 65 14.28 1.32 6.68
C ALA A 65 14.07 2.68 7.36
N MET A 66 12.88 2.93 7.90
CA MET A 66 12.59 4.15 8.65
C MET A 66 13.45 4.24 9.91
N LEU A 67 13.53 3.14 10.67
CA LEU A 67 14.33 3.04 11.90
C LEU A 67 15.82 3.23 11.60
N CYS A 68 16.34 2.53 10.59
CA CYS A 68 17.72 2.68 10.14
C CYS A 68 18.03 4.08 9.60
N GLY A 69 17.10 4.71 8.87
CA GLY A 69 17.30 6.07 8.37
C GLY A 69 17.32 7.10 9.49
N ARG A 70 16.52 6.90 10.54
CA ARG A 70 16.52 7.75 11.74
C ARG A 70 17.79 7.56 12.57
N LEU A 71 18.30 6.34 12.67
CA LEU A 71 19.61 6.06 13.26
C LEU A 71 20.75 6.67 12.45
N GLY A 72 20.73 6.50 11.14
CA GLY A 72 21.70 7.10 10.24
C GLY A 72 21.73 8.62 10.39
N TYR A 73 20.55 9.25 10.44
CA TYR A 73 20.43 10.68 10.73
C TYR A 73 21.01 11.04 12.11
N PHE A 74 20.69 10.27 13.16
CA PHE A 74 21.16 10.52 14.52
C PHE A 74 22.69 10.43 14.67
N HIS A 75 23.32 9.53 13.92
CA HIS A 75 24.78 9.42 13.86
C HIS A 75 25.40 10.51 12.98
N LEU A 76 24.77 10.88 11.87
CA LEU A 76 25.23 11.95 11.00
C LEU A 76 25.11 13.33 11.67
N SER A 77 24.08 13.56 12.49
CA SER A 77 23.90 14.81 13.24
C SER A 77 24.92 15.00 14.36
N LYS A 78 25.66 13.95 14.74
CA LYS A 78 26.75 14.01 15.72
C LYS A 78 28.12 14.29 15.10
N LEU A 79 28.26 14.14 13.78
CA LEU A 79 29.47 14.51 13.06
C LEU A 79 29.47 16.03 12.90
N GLU A 80 30.56 16.72 13.26
CA GLU A 80 30.72 18.16 13.02
C GLU A 80 31.26 18.40 11.60
N GLY A 81 30.68 19.36 10.87
CA GLY A 81 31.15 19.77 9.54
C GLY A 81 30.27 19.35 8.35
N LEU A 82 29.06 18.84 8.57
CA LEU A 82 28.11 18.65 7.48
C LEU A 82 27.51 19.99 7.00
N PRO A 83 27.02 20.09 5.76
CA PRO A 83 26.29 21.28 5.29
C PRO A 83 25.12 21.60 6.22
N GLU A 84 24.84 22.89 6.49
CA GLU A 84 23.71 23.34 7.34
C GLU A 84 22.37 22.70 6.94
N ALA A 85 22.19 22.40 5.66
CA ALA A 85 21.02 21.69 5.14
C ALA A 85 20.80 20.27 5.72
N PHE A 86 21.79 19.67 6.39
CA PHE A 86 21.62 18.42 7.13
C PHE A 86 21.18 18.64 8.58
N TYR A 87 21.53 19.77 9.20
CA TYR A 87 21.16 20.09 10.59
C TYR A 87 19.82 20.83 10.69
N ASP A 88 19.56 21.74 9.75
CA ASP A 88 18.36 22.60 9.72
C ASP A 88 17.10 21.86 9.23
N LEU A 89 17.28 20.62 8.78
CA LEU A 89 16.23 19.81 8.17
C LEU A 89 15.72 18.68 9.07
N GLN A 90 15.95 18.67 10.39
CA GLN A 90 15.49 17.64 11.36
C GLN A 90 14.59 16.51 10.78
N GLY A 91 13.32 16.81 10.44
CA GLY A 91 12.39 15.83 9.85
C GLY A 91 12.56 15.54 8.35
N ARG A 92 12.99 16.50 7.54
CA ARG A 92 13.28 16.34 6.10
C ARG A 92 14.58 15.58 5.84
N GLY A 93 15.59 15.71 6.70
CA GLY A 93 16.86 14.98 6.61
C GLY A 93 16.66 13.48 6.80
N VAL A 94 15.85 13.10 7.79
CA VAL A 94 15.38 11.72 7.97
C VAL A 94 14.64 11.24 6.73
N ALA A 95 13.72 12.03 6.17
CA ALA A 95 12.97 11.65 4.98
C ALA A 95 13.87 11.39 3.76
N ILE A 96 14.94 12.16 3.57
CA ILE A 96 15.91 11.95 2.49
C ILE A 96 16.70 10.65 2.70
N ILE A 97 17.24 10.42 3.89
CA ILE A 97 18.02 9.21 4.20
C ILE A 97 17.13 7.98 4.05
N VAL A 98 15.92 8.02 4.59
CA VAL A 98 14.94 6.95 4.45
C VAL A 98 14.58 6.74 2.98
N GLY A 99 14.36 7.81 2.21
CA GLY A 99 14.10 7.73 0.77
C GLY A 99 15.21 7.02 0.00
N ILE A 100 16.47 7.31 0.30
CA ILE A 100 17.63 6.61 -0.29
C ILE A 100 17.64 5.13 0.11
N LEU A 101 17.39 4.83 1.37
CA LEU A 101 17.34 3.46 1.90
C LEU A 101 16.21 2.65 1.26
N LEU A 102 15.04 3.26 1.06
CA LEU A 102 13.91 2.65 0.36
C LEU A 102 14.22 2.42 -1.12
N ALA A 103 14.88 3.35 -1.79
CA ALA A 103 15.31 3.17 -3.18
C ALA A 103 16.29 2.00 -3.30
N PHE A 104 17.24 1.87 -2.37
CA PHE A 104 18.17 0.75 -2.31
C PHE A 104 17.46 -0.58 -2.07
N LEU A 105 16.53 -0.63 -1.10
CA LEU A 105 15.73 -1.82 -0.83
C LEU A 105 14.85 -2.22 -2.02
N MET A 106 14.27 -1.25 -2.72
CA MET A 106 13.49 -1.51 -3.94
C MET A 106 14.36 -2.11 -5.04
N ALA A 107 15.58 -1.60 -5.24
CA ALA A 107 16.52 -2.10 -6.22
C ALA A 107 17.03 -3.51 -5.87
N PHE A 108 17.40 -3.74 -4.61
CA PHE A 108 18.01 -5.00 -4.17
C PHE A 108 16.99 -6.14 -4.09
N PHE A 109 15.79 -5.89 -3.55
CA PHE A 109 14.75 -6.90 -3.40
C PHE A 109 13.76 -6.97 -4.57
N GLY A 110 13.91 -6.11 -5.58
CA GLY A 110 13.04 -6.10 -6.76
C GLY A 110 11.57 -5.81 -6.42
N LEU A 111 11.32 -4.85 -5.51
CA LEU A 111 9.98 -4.56 -4.97
C LEU A 111 9.10 -3.68 -5.88
N TYR A 112 9.43 -3.55 -7.17
CA TYR A 112 8.73 -2.71 -8.16
C TYR A 112 7.31 -3.18 -8.54
N GLY A 113 6.79 -4.25 -7.92
CA GLY A 113 5.49 -4.82 -8.25
C GLY A 113 4.29 -4.01 -7.75
N LYS A 114 3.16 -4.12 -8.45
CA LYS A 114 1.87 -3.53 -8.04
C LYS A 114 1.51 -3.99 -6.62
N GLY A 115 1.38 -3.03 -5.69
CA GLY A 115 1.05 -3.29 -4.29
C GLY A 115 2.24 -3.41 -3.34
N ARG A 116 3.47 -3.68 -3.82
CA ARG A 116 4.65 -3.81 -2.95
C ARG A 116 5.24 -2.47 -2.54
N VAL A 117 5.33 -1.52 -3.48
CA VAL A 117 5.72 -0.14 -3.20
C VAL A 117 4.79 0.55 -2.18
N PRO A 118 3.45 0.53 -2.34
CA PRO A 118 2.58 1.13 -1.34
C PRO A 118 2.62 0.39 0.00
N ALA A 119 2.85 -0.92 0.03
CA ALA A 119 3.07 -1.67 1.27
C ALA A 119 4.33 -1.22 2.02
N LEU A 120 5.42 -1.00 1.28
CA LEU A 120 6.69 -0.51 1.81
C LEU A 120 6.57 0.92 2.34
N LEU A 121 5.87 1.81 1.62
CA LEU A 121 5.54 3.15 2.11
C LEU A 121 4.62 3.12 3.34
N CYS A 122 3.65 2.20 3.37
CA CYS A 122 2.77 1.99 4.51
C CYS A 122 3.56 1.56 5.75
N GLY A 123 4.54 0.65 5.59
CA GLY A 123 5.47 0.27 6.65
C GLY A 123 6.28 1.45 7.18
N CYS A 124 6.76 2.34 6.29
CA CYS A 124 7.46 3.56 6.70
C CYS A 124 6.56 4.49 7.50
N ALA A 125 5.33 4.73 7.02
CA ALA A 125 4.36 5.58 7.70
C ALA A 125 3.96 5.00 9.07
N LEU A 126 3.71 3.69 9.14
CA LEU A 126 3.41 2.99 10.39
C LEU A 126 4.53 3.16 11.40
N MET A 127 5.78 3.03 10.99
CA MET A 127 6.90 3.22 11.89
C MET A 127 7.07 4.69 12.29
N TYR A 128 6.94 5.63 11.34
CA TYR A 128 7.11 7.05 11.61
C TYR A 128 6.09 7.59 12.63
N PHE A 129 4.82 7.21 12.49
CA PHE A 129 3.76 7.61 13.42
C PHE A 129 3.69 6.71 14.66
N GLY A 130 4.06 5.43 14.52
CA GLY A 130 4.05 4.45 15.60
C GLY A 130 5.28 4.48 16.49
N GLU A 131 6.34 5.23 16.15
CA GLU A 131 7.60 5.22 16.90
C GLU A 131 7.41 5.59 18.38
N ALA A 132 6.55 6.57 18.68
CA ALA A 132 6.25 6.94 20.06
C ALA A 132 5.60 5.77 20.83
N ALA A 133 4.65 5.07 20.21
CA ALA A 133 4.03 3.89 20.80
C ALA A 133 5.03 2.74 21.00
N VAL A 134 5.93 2.50 20.03
CA VAL A 134 6.94 1.44 20.18
C VAL A 134 7.98 1.82 21.24
N ALA A 135 8.43 3.08 21.29
CA ALA A 135 9.36 3.57 22.29
C ALA A 135 8.79 3.51 23.72
N ALA A 136 7.49 3.77 23.88
CA ALA A 136 6.81 3.70 25.16
C ALA A 136 6.59 2.26 25.66
N ASN A 137 6.43 1.28 24.75
CA ASN A 137 6.26 -0.13 25.12
C ASN A 137 7.59 -0.90 25.21
N ALA A 138 8.66 -0.42 24.56
CA ALA A 138 9.96 -1.08 24.53
C ALA A 138 11.09 -0.08 24.84
N THR A 139 10.99 0.62 25.97
CA THR A 139 11.88 1.72 26.33
C THR A 139 13.33 1.28 26.50
N GLU A 140 13.59 0.10 27.06
CA GLU A 140 14.94 -0.46 27.17
C GLU A 140 15.59 -0.69 25.80
N LEU A 141 14.83 -1.26 24.87
CA LEU A 141 15.30 -1.52 23.51
C LEU A 141 15.58 -0.19 22.78
N TRP A 142 14.73 0.81 22.96
CA TRP A 142 14.95 2.15 22.40
C TRP A 142 16.16 2.87 23.01
N ALA A 143 16.37 2.73 24.32
CA ALA A 143 17.53 3.30 25.01
C ALA A 143 18.86 2.63 24.64
N SER A 144 18.83 1.38 24.15
CA SER A 144 20.03 0.70 23.64
C SER A 144 20.43 1.15 22.22
N ILE A 145 19.50 1.72 21.46
CA ILE A 145 19.66 2.05 20.05
C ILE A 145 19.82 3.58 19.84
N PHE A 146 19.12 4.39 20.63
CA PHE A 146 19.18 5.86 20.61
C PHE A 146 19.76 6.43 21.91
N SER A 147 20.01 7.75 21.98
CA SER A 147 20.43 8.33 23.26
C SER A 147 19.33 8.20 24.33
N PRO A 148 19.72 8.12 25.62
CA PRO A 148 18.74 8.00 26.71
C PRO A 148 17.75 9.16 26.74
N GLU A 149 18.19 10.39 26.43
CA GLU A 149 17.29 11.55 26.40
C GLU A 149 16.25 11.46 25.28
N TYR A 150 16.66 10.94 24.12
CA TYR A 150 15.73 10.74 22.99
C TYR A 150 14.73 9.63 23.28
N ALA A 151 15.17 8.52 23.87
CA ALA A 151 14.29 7.42 24.26
C ALA A 151 13.23 7.87 25.28
N GLN A 152 13.63 8.67 26.28
CA GLN A 152 12.71 9.23 27.27
C GLN A 152 11.73 10.23 26.65
N ALA A 153 12.19 11.11 25.76
CA ALA A 153 11.32 12.07 25.07
C ALA A 153 10.25 11.36 24.21
N MET A 154 10.63 10.30 23.48
CA MET A 154 9.71 9.53 22.66
C MET A 154 8.77 8.65 23.50
N ALA A 155 9.24 8.08 24.61
CA ALA A 155 8.41 7.35 25.55
C ALA A 155 7.37 8.26 26.23
N ALA A 156 7.76 9.49 26.59
CA ALA A 156 6.84 10.48 27.14
C ALA A 156 5.75 10.90 26.13
N GLN A 157 6.13 11.08 24.85
CA GLN A 157 5.15 11.32 23.78
C GLN A 157 4.23 10.12 23.52
N GLY A 158 4.71 8.91 23.80
CA GLY A 158 4.00 7.66 23.61
C GLY A 158 3.23 7.14 24.82
N ALA A 159 3.21 7.89 25.93
CA ALA A 159 2.67 7.44 27.21
C ALA A 159 1.20 6.98 27.12
N ASP A 160 0.41 7.60 26.24
CA ASP A 160 -1.00 7.23 26.01
C ASP A 160 -1.18 5.90 25.27
N TYR A 161 -0.13 5.38 24.62
CA TYR A 161 -0.16 4.15 23.81
C TYR A 161 0.49 2.96 24.53
N VAL A 162 0.77 3.09 25.82
CA VAL A 162 1.35 2.03 26.66
C VAL A 162 0.30 0.93 26.83
N LEU A 163 0.60 -0.27 26.36
CA LEU A 163 -0.28 -1.44 26.41
C LEU A 163 -0.21 -2.16 27.77
N THR A 164 0.87 -1.97 28.52
CA THR A 164 1.08 -2.54 29.86
C THR A 164 1.69 -1.53 30.82
N PRO A 165 1.15 -1.36 32.05
CA PRO A 165 1.68 -0.42 33.04
C PRO A 165 3.05 -0.82 33.63
N ALA A 166 3.57 -1.99 33.25
CA ALA A 166 4.92 -2.43 33.53
C ALA A 166 5.64 -2.58 32.19
N GLY A 167 6.76 -1.87 32.04
CA GLY A 167 7.68 -2.04 30.91
C GLY A 167 8.27 -3.43 30.82
#